data_AF-A0A9D5BAA1-F1
#
_entry.id   AF-A0A9D5BAA1-F1
#
_cell.length_a   1.000
_cell.length_b   1.000
_cell.length_c   1.000
_cell.angle_alpha   90.00
_cell.angle_beta   90.00
_cell.angle_gamma   90.00
#
_symmetry.space_group_name_H-M   'P 1'
#
loop_
_entity.id
_entity.type
_entity.pdbx_description
1 polymer ?
#
loop_
_entity_poly.entity_id
_entity_poly.type
_entity_poly.pdbx_seq_one_letter_code
_entity_poly.pdbx_strand_id
1 'polypeptide(L)'
;MQNATRLEAERLLGISEKLLQNRDLMGSKEFAILAQETEPLLEGSDQILAIIDVLIASEKRINNSPDWYSILQIDRRSDDSDLIKKQYRRLALLLHPDKSRFHFADHAFKLVADAWAVLSDPIKKSHYDKEFSFYSRVDLSVPEPVLAPAPYLDRKLEPVHGTVLLLLEME
;
A
#
# COMPACT_ATOMS: atom_id res chain seq x y z
N MET A 1 42.04 -3.92 13.68
CA MET A 1 41.22 -3.97 12.45
C MET A 1 39.79 -3.49 12.69
N GLN A 2 39.14 -3.82 13.82
CA GLN A 2 37.76 -3.35 14.13
C GLN A 2 37.56 -1.82 14.09
N ASN A 3 38.57 -1.03 14.45
CA ASN A 3 38.45 0.44 14.37
C ASN A 3 38.37 0.98 12.93
N ALA A 4 38.94 0.27 11.96
CA ALA A 4 38.93 0.72 10.56
C ALA A 4 37.58 0.45 9.89
N THR A 5 37.01 -0.74 10.13
CA THR A 5 35.68 -1.13 9.62
C THR A 5 34.58 -0.25 10.20
N ARG A 6 34.64 0.04 11.51
CA ARG A 6 33.71 0.96 12.15
C ARG A 6 33.77 2.38 11.56
N LEU A 7 34.97 2.90 11.32
CA LEU A 7 35.15 4.24 10.77
C LEU A 7 34.68 4.35 9.31
N GLU A 8 34.79 3.26 8.55
CA GLU A 8 34.20 3.14 7.22
C GLU A 8 32.67 3.14 7.28
N ALA A 9 32.06 2.36 8.18
CA ALA A 9 30.62 2.31 8.37
C ALA A 9 30.04 3.68 8.80
N GLU A 10 30.73 4.40 9.69
CA GLU A 10 30.37 5.77 10.08
C GLU A 10 30.43 6.76 8.91
N ARG A 11 31.42 6.62 8.01
CA ARG A 11 31.50 7.43 6.78
C ARG A 11 30.34 7.14 5.83
N LEU A 12 30.01 5.86 5.61
CA LEU A 12 28.87 5.46 4.78
C LEU A 12 27.55 6.01 5.33
N LEU A 13 27.35 5.94 6.65
CA LEU A 13 26.17 6.50 7.31
C LEU A 13 26.08 8.02 7.14
N GLY A 14 27.20 8.73 7.23
CA GLY A 14 27.26 10.17 6.97
C GLY A 14 26.95 10.55 5.51
N ILE A 15 27.28 9.69 4.54
CA ILE A 15 26.86 9.87 3.13
C ILE A 15 25.35 9.66 3.01
N SER A 16 24.82 8.59 3.61
CA SER A 16 23.40 8.29 3.63
C SER A 16 22.58 9.46 4.20
N GLU A 17 23.02 10.08 5.29
CA GLU A 17 22.34 11.24 5.88
C GLU A 17 22.30 12.44 4.93
N LYS A 18 23.41 12.74 4.24
CA LYS A 18 23.45 13.84 3.25
C LYS A 18 22.50 13.57 2.08
N LEU A 19 22.44 12.34 1.60
CA LEU A 19 21.51 11.95 0.53
C LEU A 19 20.05 12.06 1.00
N LEU A 20 19.76 11.66 2.24
CA LEU A 20 18.44 11.80 2.83
C LEU A 20 18.01 13.28 2.89
N GLN A 21 18.89 14.18 3.32
CA GLN A 21 18.62 15.63 3.33
C GLN A 21 18.32 16.17 1.93
N ASN A 22 19.02 15.65 0.92
CA ASN A 22 18.83 15.99 -0.49
C ASN A 22 17.62 15.30 -1.15
N ARG A 23 16.81 14.55 -0.38
CA ARG A 23 15.64 13.78 -0.84
C ARG A 23 15.97 12.62 -1.79
N ASP A 24 17.23 12.21 -1.90
CA ASP A 24 17.59 10.98 -2.61
C ASP A 24 17.42 9.78 -1.68
N LEU A 25 16.18 9.29 -1.59
CA LEU A 25 15.82 8.19 -0.69
C LEU A 25 16.46 6.86 -1.11
N MET A 26 16.56 6.61 -2.41
CA MET A 26 17.10 5.35 -2.93
C MET A 26 18.62 5.27 -2.72
N GLY A 27 19.36 6.32 -3.10
CA GLY A 27 20.79 6.39 -2.84
C GLY A 27 21.09 6.37 -1.34
N SER A 28 20.32 7.11 -0.54
CA SER A 28 20.44 7.10 0.92
C SER A 28 20.28 5.68 1.49
N LYS A 29 19.31 4.91 0.99
CA LYS A 29 19.06 3.52 1.42
C LYS A 29 20.25 2.61 1.14
N GLU A 30 20.81 2.66 -0.06
CA GLU A 30 21.94 1.83 -0.45
C GLU A 30 23.14 2.04 0.48
N PHE A 31 23.49 3.29 0.76
CA PHE A 31 24.59 3.60 1.68
C PHE A 31 24.29 3.20 3.14
N ALA A 32 23.03 3.31 3.59
CA ALA A 32 22.65 2.88 4.93
C ALA A 32 22.73 1.34 5.07
N ILE A 33 22.33 0.60 4.04
CA ILE A 33 22.47 -0.87 4.00
C ILE A 33 23.95 -1.25 4.04
N LEU A 34 24.78 -0.64 3.20
CA LEU A 34 26.23 -0.90 3.20
C LEU A 34 26.88 -0.58 4.54
N ALA A 35 26.46 0.49 5.23
CA ALA A 35 26.93 0.80 6.57
C ALA A 35 26.55 -0.30 7.58
N GLN A 36 25.32 -0.80 7.53
CA GLN A 36 24.85 -1.89 8.39
C GLN A 36 25.54 -3.22 8.07
N GLU A 37 25.81 -3.53 6.80
CA GLU A 37 26.54 -4.74 6.39
C GLU A 37 28.01 -4.68 6.83
N THR A 38 28.62 -3.48 6.82
CA THR A 38 30.00 -3.26 7.26
C THR A 38 30.14 -3.40 8.78
N GLU A 39 29.18 -2.85 9.54
CA GLU A 39 29.13 -2.93 11.00
C GLU A 39 27.67 -3.07 11.49
N PRO A 40 27.19 -4.31 11.71
CA PRO A 40 25.78 -4.57 12.07
C PRO A 40 25.33 -3.92 13.38
N LEU A 41 26.26 -3.63 14.28
CA LEU A 41 26.00 -2.99 15.58
C LEU A 41 26.24 -1.48 15.56
N LEU A 42 26.38 -0.88 14.37
CA LEU A 42 26.54 0.56 14.24
C LEU A 42 25.29 1.29 14.72
N GLU A 43 25.46 2.18 15.70
CA GLU A 43 24.36 2.99 16.20
C GLU A 43 23.82 3.93 15.11
N GLY A 44 22.50 3.89 14.90
CA GLY A 44 21.79 4.82 14.01
C GLY A 44 21.53 4.30 12.60
N SER A 45 22.19 3.22 12.15
CA SER A 45 21.88 2.58 10.86
C SER A 45 20.43 2.08 10.81
N ASP A 46 19.95 1.43 11.87
CA ASP A 46 18.55 1.00 11.99
C ASP A 46 17.56 2.16 11.97
N GLN A 47 17.94 3.30 12.56
CA GLN A 47 17.09 4.47 12.63
C GLN A 47 16.96 5.13 11.27
N ILE A 48 18.08 5.35 10.56
CA ILE A 48 18.05 5.98 9.24
C ILE A 48 17.32 5.08 8.24
N LEU A 49 17.54 3.76 8.29
CA LEU A 49 16.81 2.79 7.45
C LEU A 49 15.31 2.85 7.72
N ALA A 50 14.88 2.89 8.99
CA ALA A 50 13.47 3.02 9.34
C ALA A 50 12.86 4.32 8.78
N ILE A 51 13.58 5.45 8.86
CA ILE A 51 13.12 6.73 8.28
C ILE A 51 12.96 6.59 6.78
N ILE A 52 14.00 6.10 6.09
CA ILE A 52 14.00 5.96 4.63
C ILE A 52 12.87 5.04 4.16
N ASP A 53 12.71 3.88 4.80
CA ASP A 53 11.66 2.92 4.44
C ASP A 53 10.26 3.51 4.62
N VAL A 54 10.01 4.23 5.71
CA VAL A 54 8.72 4.90 5.95
C VAL A 54 8.48 5.98 4.90
N LEU A 55 9.49 6.79 4.56
CA LEU A 55 9.37 7.83 3.55
C LEU A 55 9.10 7.24 2.16
N ILE A 56 9.85 6.21 1.73
CA ILE A 56 9.62 5.50 0.46
C ILE A 56 8.22 4.87 0.45
N ALA A 57 7.78 4.27 1.56
CA ALA A 57 6.44 3.72 1.67
C ALA A 57 5.35 4.80 1.55
N SER A 58 5.59 6.00 2.06
CA SER A 58 4.64 7.12 1.99
C SER A 58 4.47 7.71 0.59
N GLU A 59 5.46 7.55 -0.29
CA GLU A 59 5.35 7.95 -1.71
C GLU A 59 4.38 7.04 -2.47
N LYS A 60 4.23 5.79 -2.03
CA LYS A 60 3.26 4.85 -2.59
C LYS A 60 1.86 5.20 -2.10
N ARG A 61 1.05 5.77 -3.00
CA ARG A 61 -0.36 6.05 -2.76
C ARG A 61 -1.23 5.03 -3.48
N ILE A 62 -2.27 4.56 -2.80
CA ILE A 62 -3.37 3.83 -3.44
C ILE A 62 -4.63 4.66 -3.26
N ASN A 63 -5.31 4.94 -4.37
CA ASN A 63 -6.51 5.77 -4.40
C ASN A 63 -6.34 7.11 -3.64
N ASN A 64 -5.25 7.81 -3.95
CA ASN A 64 -4.85 9.09 -3.32
C ASN A 64 -4.56 9.02 -1.80
N SER A 65 -4.69 7.85 -1.19
CA SER A 65 -4.43 7.60 0.24
C SER A 65 -3.07 6.91 0.43
N PRO A 66 -2.34 7.21 1.53
CA PRO A 66 -1.09 6.52 1.85
C PRO A 66 -1.32 5.03 2.12
N ASP A 67 -0.38 4.19 1.72
CA ASP A 67 -0.42 2.77 2.06
C ASP A 67 -0.01 2.53 3.52
N TRP A 68 -0.99 2.50 4.43
CA TRP A 68 -0.74 2.33 5.86
C TRP A 68 -0.04 1.02 6.22
N TYR A 69 -0.27 -0.05 5.45
CA TYR A 69 0.42 -1.33 5.67
C TYR A 69 1.90 -1.22 5.30
N SER A 70 2.21 -0.62 4.13
CA SER A 70 3.60 -0.39 3.73
C SER A 70 4.33 0.56 4.67
N ILE A 71 3.66 1.61 5.18
CA ILE A 71 4.24 2.54 6.15
C ILE A 71 4.60 1.82 7.46
N LEU A 72 3.75 0.91 7.93
CA LEU A 72 4.07 0.05 9.05
C LEU A 72 5.01 -1.10 8.67
N GLN A 73 5.48 -1.23 7.44
CA GLN A 73 6.35 -2.35 6.99
C GLN A 73 5.73 -3.74 7.23
N ILE A 74 4.42 -3.86 7.02
CA ILE A 74 3.68 -5.12 7.16
C ILE A 74 3.03 -5.50 5.82
N ASP A 75 2.83 -6.79 5.60
CA ASP A 75 2.08 -7.28 4.45
C ASP A 75 0.60 -6.89 4.60
N ARG A 76 -0.01 -6.44 3.50
CA ARG A 76 -1.44 -6.09 3.44
C ARG A 76 -2.36 -7.27 3.73
N ARG A 77 -1.88 -8.50 3.55
CA ARG A 77 -2.61 -9.74 3.84
C ARG A 77 -2.60 -10.12 5.32
N SER A 78 -1.90 -9.35 6.16
CA SER A 78 -1.81 -9.63 7.59
C SER A 78 -3.00 -9.02 8.33
N ASP A 79 -3.93 -9.87 8.75
CA ASP A 79 -5.01 -9.50 9.70
C ASP A 79 -4.57 -9.55 11.17
N ASP A 80 -3.30 -9.86 11.42
CA ASP A 80 -2.72 -10.03 12.75
C ASP A 80 -2.54 -8.68 13.47
N SER A 81 -3.46 -8.37 14.40
CA SER A 81 -3.42 -7.16 15.23
C SER A 81 -2.17 -7.09 16.13
N ASP A 82 -1.65 -8.24 16.59
CA ASP A 82 -0.45 -8.28 17.42
C ASP A 82 0.79 -7.92 16.60
N LEU A 83 0.85 -8.34 15.33
CA LEU A 83 1.90 -7.94 14.39
C LEU A 83 1.90 -6.42 14.18
N ILE A 84 0.74 -5.82 13.89
CA ILE A 84 0.58 -4.37 13.69
C ILE A 84 1.10 -3.63 14.93
N LYS A 85 0.71 -4.09 16.13
CA LYS A 85 1.10 -3.48 17.42
C LYS A 85 2.59 -3.61 17.70
N LYS A 86 3.16 -4.78 17.44
CA LYS A 86 4.60 -5.05 17.60
C LYS A 86 5.41 -4.14 16.69
N GLN A 87 4.99 -4.01 15.44
CA GLN A 87 5.72 -3.25 14.44
C GLN A 87 5.61 -1.74 14.66
N TYR A 88 4.42 -1.24 15.05
CA TYR A 88 4.26 0.14 15.51
C TYR A 88 5.22 0.46 16.67
N ARG A 89 5.27 -0.38 17.71
CA ARG A 89 6.17 -0.18 18.86
C ARG A 89 7.64 -0.12 18.45
N ARG A 90 8.07 -1.01 17.55
CA ARG A 90 9.44 -1.03 17.03
C ARG A 90 9.76 0.29 16.31
N LEU A 91 8.92 0.71 15.36
CA LEU A 91 9.13 1.94 14.60
C LEU A 91 9.07 3.18 15.48
N ALA A 92 8.11 3.25 16.40
CA ALA A 92 8.00 4.35 17.37
C ALA A 92 9.28 4.52 18.20
N LEU A 93 9.93 3.43 18.61
CA LEU A 93 11.19 3.48 19.35
C LEU A 93 12.37 3.95 18.50
N LEU A 94 12.42 3.58 17.22
CA LEU A 94 13.49 3.97 16.28
C LEU A 94 13.37 5.42 15.84
N LEU A 95 12.14 5.92 15.70
CA LEU A 95 11.83 7.25 15.15
C LEU A 95 11.59 8.31 16.23
N HIS A 96 11.59 7.95 17.51
CA HIS A 96 11.33 8.89 18.59
C HIS A 96 12.38 10.02 18.60
N PRO A 97 11.97 11.30 18.72
CA PRO A 97 12.88 12.45 18.63
C PRO A 97 13.96 12.48 19.72
N ASP A 98 13.71 11.83 20.86
CA ASP A 98 14.70 11.70 21.95
C ASP A 98 15.88 10.77 21.57
N LYS A 99 15.63 9.78 20.71
CA LYS A 99 16.62 8.75 20.34
C LYS A 99 17.20 8.93 18.94
N SER A 100 16.43 9.56 18.04
CA SER A 100 16.82 9.76 16.66
C SER A 100 17.22 11.22 16.41
N ARG A 101 18.45 11.40 15.97
CA ARG A 101 19.02 12.71 15.57
C ARG A 101 18.94 12.97 14.07
N PHE A 102 18.33 12.05 13.31
CA PHE A 102 18.31 12.11 11.86
C PHE A 102 17.19 13.02 11.36
N HIS A 103 17.43 13.60 10.19
CA HIS A 103 16.45 14.41 9.47
C HIS A 103 15.22 13.58 9.12
N PHE A 104 14.04 14.21 9.14
CA PHE A 104 12.75 13.57 8.85
C PHE A 104 12.28 12.50 9.83
N ALA A 105 12.98 12.26 10.95
CA ALA A 105 12.52 11.32 11.98
C ALA A 105 11.11 11.65 12.50
N ASP A 106 10.84 12.93 12.81
CA ASP A 106 9.53 13.40 13.26
C ASP A 106 8.42 13.17 12.22
N HIS A 107 8.73 13.45 10.95
CA HIS A 107 7.78 13.23 9.86
C HIS A 107 7.47 11.74 9.66
N ALA A 108 8.51 10.89 9.66
CA ALA A 108 8.33 9.44 9.60
C ALA A 108 7.53 8.92 10.82
N PHE A 109 7.81 9.44 12.02
CA PHE A 109 7.08 9.09 13.24
C PHE A 109 5.59 9.42 13.11
N LYS A 110 5.26 10.61 12.58
CA LYS A 110 3.88 11.02 12.35
C LYS A 110 3.15 10.09 11.38
N LEU A 111 3.79 9.72 10.26
CA LEU A 111 3.23 8.76 9.30
C LEU A 111 2.94 7.40 9.94
N VAL A 112 3.86 6.91 10.78
CA VAL A 112 3.70 5.67 11.54
C VAL A 112 2.56 5.77 12.56
N ALA A 113 2.40 6.92 13.24
CA ALA A 113 1.31 7.17 14.17
C ALA A 113 -0.05 7.23 13.46
N ASP A 114 -0.13 7.89 12.31
CA ASP A 114 -1.34 7.96 11.49
C ASP A 114 -1.76 6.57 10.98
N ALA A 115 -0.79 5.78 10.49
CA ALA A 115 -1.01 4.40 10.07
C ALA A 115 -1.56 3.54 11.23
N TRP A 116 -0.96 3.66 12.41
CA TRP A 116 -1.43 2.98 13.62
C TRP A 116 -2.85 3.40 14.01
N ALA A 117 -3.19 4.69 13.93
CA ALA A 117 -4.50 5.21 14.28
C ALA A 117 -5.64 4.65 13.41
N VAL A 118 -5.33 4.20 12.19
CA VAL A 118 -6.25 3.53 11.28
C VAL A 118 -6.24 2.02 11.49
N LEU A 119 -5.06 1.39 11.49
CA LEU A 119 -4.93 -0.07 11.45
C LEU A 119 -5.13 -0.76 12.80
N SER A 120 -4.97 -0.04 13.92
CA SER A 120 -5.19 -0.60 15.27
C SER A 120 -6.66 -0.72 15.66
N ASP A 121 -7.54 0.04 15.03
CA ASP A 121 -8.98 0.02 15.28
C ASP A 121 -9.66 -0.88 14.23
N PRO A 122 -10.30 -2.00 14.64
CA PRO A 122 -10.94 -2.93 13.71
C PRO A 122 -11.98 -2.28 12.79
N ILE A 123 -12.69 -1.27 13.28
CA ILE A 123 -13.72 -0.57 12.50
C ILE A 123 -13.05 0.28 11.43
N LYS A 124 -12.08 1.12 11.82
CA LYS A 124 -11.35 1.99 10.87
C LYS A 124 -10.55 1.18 9.86
N LYS A 125 -9.88 0.11 10.31
CA LYS A 125 -9.19 -0.85 9.44
C LYS A 125 -10.16 -1.45 8.43
N SER A 126 -11.32 -1.95 8.86
CA SER A 126 -12.32 -2.51 7.94
C SER A 126 -12.81 -1.50 6.91
N HIS A 127 -13.02 -0.23 7.30
CA HIS A 127 -13.36 0.83 6.36
C HIS A 127 -12.23 1.08 5.35
N TYR A 128 -10.99 1.21 5.81
CA TYR A 128 -9.82 1.37 4.95
C TYR A 128 -9.65 0.20 3.97
N ASP A 129 -9.78 -1.04 4.45
CA ASP A 129 -9.65 -2.24 3.62
C ASP A 129 -10.77 -2.36 2.57
N LYS A 130 -11.99 -1.93 2.90
CA LYS A 130 -13.12 -1.90 1.95
C LYS A 130 -12.91 -0.91 0.83
N GLU A 131 -12.53 0.32 1.18
CA GLU A 131 -12.18 1.34 0.18
C GLU A 131 -11.09 0.79 -0.74
N PHE A 132 -10.05 0.16 -0.17
CA PHE A 132 -8.94 -0.41 -0.92
C PHE A 132 -9.32 -1.59 -1.82
N SER A 133 -10.17 -2.51 -1.33
CA SER A 133 -10.61 -3.69 -2.08
C SER A 133 -11.45 -3.35 -3.30
N PHE A 134 -12.10 -2.19 -3.31
CA PHE A 134 -12.88 -1.74 -4.46
C PHE A 134 -11.95 -1.41 -5.65
N TYR A 135 -10.82 -0.74 -5.39
CA TYR A 135 -9.88 -0.32 -6.44
C TYR A 135 -8.91 -1.40 -6.90
N SER A 136 -8.61 -2.41 -6.07
CA SER A 136 -7.76 -3.54 -6.50
C SER A 136 -8.48 -4.52 -7.43
N ARG A 137 -9.81 -4.49 -7.46
CA ARG A 137 -10.66 -5.31 -8.37
C ARG A 137 -11.01 -4.59 -9.68
N VAL A 138 -10.89 -3.27 -9.74
CA VAL A 138 -11.05 -2.51 -10.98
C VAL A 138 -9.72 -2.55 -11.72
N ASP A 139 -9.51 -3.62 -12.47
CA ASP A 139 -8.47 -3.66 -13.48
C ASP A 139 -8.85 -2.69 -14.61
N LEU A 140 -8.22 -1.51 -14.64
CA LEU A 140 -8.38 -0.52 -15.70
C LEU A 140 -7.83 -1.01 -17.07
N SER A 141 -7.29 -2.23 -17.15
CA SER A 141 -6.85 -2.84 -18.41
C SER A 141 -7.90 -3.74 -19.09
N VAL A 142 -9.09 -3.91 -18.49
CA VAL A 142 -10.19 -4.63 -19.15
C VAL A 142 -11.13 -3.62 -19.83
N PRO A 143 -11.14 -3.50 -21.17
CA PRO A 143 -12.19 -2.75 -21.86
C PRO A 143 -13.55 -3.41 -21.56
N GLU A 144 -14.59 -2.59 -21.34
CA GLU A 144 -15.95 -3.05 -21.03
C GLU A 144 -16.40 -4.20 -21.94
N PRO A 145 -17.09 -5.24 -21.41
CA PRO A 145 -17.76 -6.20 -22.27
C PRO A 145 -18.88 -5.44 -23.00
N VAL A 146 -18.68 -5.24 -24.29
CA VAL A 146 -19.65 -4.59 -25.18
C VAL A 146 -20.99 -5.29 -25.02
N LEU A 147 -21.96 -4.56 -24.48
CA LEU A 147 -23.34 -4.98 -24.30
C LEU A 147 -23.88 -5.47 -25.66
N ALA A 148 -24.11 -6.77 -25.82
CA ALA A 148 -24.81 -7.26 -27.00
C ALA A 148 -26.23 -6.66 -27.01
N PRO A 149 -26.71 -6.09 -28.13
CA PRO A 149 -28.07 -5.58 -28.19
C PRO A 149 -29.05 -6.75 -28.09
N ALA A 150 -29.93 -6.72 -27.09
CA ALA A 150 -31.02 -7.68 -26.99
C ALA A 150 -31.95 -7.54 -28.21
N PRO A 151 -32.20 -8.61 -28.98
CA PRO A 151 -33.30 -8.57 -29.93
C PRO A 151 -34.62 -8.70 -29.18
N TYR A 152 -35.46 -7.71 -29.42
CA TYR A 152 -36.84 -7.55 -28.98
C TYR A 152 -37.67 -8.84 -29.06
N LEU A 153 -38.48 -9.06 -28.02
CA LEU A 153 -39.63 -9.97 -28.05
C LEU A 153 -40.63 -9.51 -29.11
N ASP A 154 -40.93 -10.36 -30.10
CA ASP A 154 -42.24 -10.35 -30.74
C ASP A 154 -42.65 -11.79 -31.12
N ARG A 155 -43.04 -12.56 -30.10
CA ARG A 155 -43.66 -13.87 -30.28
C ARG A 155 -45.15 -13.63 -30.54
N LYS A 156 -45.50 -13.49 -31.82
CA LYS A 156 -46.90 -13.44 -32.27
C LYS A 156 -47.67 -14.65 -31.73
N LEU A 157 -48.80 -14.32 -31.11
CA LEU A 157 -49.90 -15.14 -30.63
C LEU A 157 -50.16 -16.43 -31.44
N GLU A 158 -50.22 -17.56 -30.73
CA GLU A 158 -50.89 -18.79 -31.18
C GLU A 158 -52.42 -18.57 -31.20
N PRO A 159 -53.17 -18.99 -32.24
CA PRO A 159 -54.61 -18.97 -32.19
C PRO A 159 -55.18 -20.26 -31.57
N VAL A 160 -55.91 -20.10 -30.47
CA VAL A 160 -56.75 -21.15 -29.87
C VAL A 160 -58.17 -21.09 -30.43
N HIS A 161 -58.59 -22.18 -31.07
CA HIS A 161 -59.96 -22.70 -31.25
C HIS A 161 -61.08 -21.78 -31.78
N GLY A 162 -61.49 -22.07 -33.03
CA GLY A 162 -62.86 -22.45 -33.37
C GLY A 162 -63.92 -21.34 -33.49
N THR A 163 -64.40 -21.08 -34.70
CA THR A 163 -65.83 -20.91 -35.05
C THR A 163 -65.99 -20.94 -36.57
N VAL A 164 -67.02 -21.67 -37.00
CA VAL A 164 -67.50 -21.97 -38.35
C VAL A 164 -68.15 -20.74 -39.00
N LEU A 165 -68.01 -20.54 -40.32
CA LEU A 165 -69.12 -20.34 -41.30
C LEU A 165 -68.65 -19.71 -42.63
N LEU A 166 -68.95 -20.47 -43.70
CA LEU A 166 -69.58 -20.07 -44.97
C LEU A 166 -68.82 -19.28 -46.06
N LEU A 167 -68.88 -19.90 -47.25
CA LEU A 167 -69.31 -19.40 -48.57
C LEU A 167 -68.25 -19.11 -49.65
N LEU A 168 -68.47 -19.81 -50.79
CA LEU A 168 -68.23 -19.41 -52.20
C LEU A 168 -66.75 -19.35 -52.62
N GLU A 169 -66.29 -19.81 -53.77
CA GLU A 169 -66.83 -20.25 -55.06
C GLU A 169 -65.67 -20.95 -55.81
N MET A 170 -65.98 -21.92 -56.68
CA MET A 170 -65.48 -22.11 -58.07
C MET A 170 -63.99 -21.79 -58.35
N GLU A 171 -63.16 -22.69 -58.88
CA GLU A 171 -63.28 -23.49 -60.12
C GLU A 171 -62.15 -24.52 -60.17
#